data_AF-A0A527VL97-F1
#
_entry.id   AF-A0A527VL97-F1
#
_cell.length_a   1.000
_cell.length_b   1.000
_cell.length_c   1.000
_cell.angle_alpha   90.00
_cell.angle_beta   90.00
_cell.angle_gamma   90.00
#
_symmetry.space_group_name_H-M   'P 1'
#
loop_
_entity.id
_entity.type
_entity.pdbx_description
1 polymer ?
#
loop_
_entity_poly.entity_id
_entity_poly.type
_entity_poly.pdbx_seq_one_letter_code
_entity_poly.pdbx_strand_id
1 'polypeptide(L)' 'LALDGREYTLTPEMCVIADDNGVESIAGIMGGEHSGCDENTTDVLIESALWDPITTARTGRALGIITDAR' A
#
# COMPACT_ATOMS: atom_id res chain seq x y z
N LEU A 1 -9.61 3.31 1.17
CA LEU A 1 -9.59 3.00 -0.27
C LEU A 1 -8.14 2.85 -0.73
N ALA A 2 -7.86 1.89 -1.62
CA ALA A 2 -6.58 1.80 -2.32
C ALA A 2 -6.64 2.51 -3.68
N LEU A 3 -5.49 2.72 -4.34
CA LEU A 3 -5.39 3.40 -5.65
C LEU A 3 -6.19 2.75 -6.78
N ASP A 4 -6.61 1.48 -6.63
CA ASP A 4 -7.48 0.79 -7.58
C ASP A 4 -8.98 0.99 -7.31
N GLY A 5 -9.32 1.88 -6.37
CA GLY A 5 -10.69 2.21 -5.97
C GLY A 5 -11.35 1.16 -5.07
N ARG A 6 -10.61 0.16 -4.56
CA ARG A 6 -11.16 -0.92 -3.74
C ARG A 6 -10.87 -0.73 -2.26
N GLU A 7 -11.72 -1.31 -1.42
CA GLU A 7 -11.49 -1.43 0.02
C GLU A 7 -10.97 -2.82 0.36
N TYR A 8 -9.97 -2.85 1.26
CA TYR A 8 -9.33 -4.07 1.72
C TYR A 8 -9.45 -4.15 3.24
N THR A 9 -9.89 -5.31 3.74
CA THR A 9 -9.86 -5.60 5.18
C THR A 9 -8.49 -6.14 5.53
N LEU A 10 -7.75 -5.41 6.36
CA LEU A 10 -6.41 -5.78 6.80
C LEU A 10 -6.45 -6.67 8.03
N THR A 11 -5.43 -7.51 8.18
CA THR A 11 -5.20 -8.31 9.39
C THR A 11 -3.89 -7.88 10.07
N PRO A 12 -3.68 -8.19 11.37
CA PRO A 12 -2.46 -7.81 12.09
C PRO A 12 -1.15 -8.37 11.49
N GLU A 13 -1.23 -9.40 10.64
CA GLU A 13 -0.08 -9.99 9.96
C GLU A 13 0.35 -9.22 8.70
N MET A 14 -0.46 -8.26 8.24
CA MET A 14 -0.21 -7.49 7.02
C MET A 14 0.59 -6.23 7.36
N CYS A 15 1.76 -6.08 6.71
CA CYS A 15 2.56 -4.87 6.83
C CYS A 15 1.90 -3.71 6.08
N VAL A 16 1.89 -2.54 6.71
CA VAL A 16 1.38 -1.29 6.16
C VAL A 16 2.38 -0.18 6.40
N ILE A 17 2.27 0.87 5.59
CA ILE A 17 2.85 2.17 5.88
C ILE A 17 1.74 3.02 6.47
N ALA A 18 2.03 3.71 7.57
CA ALA A 18 1.05 4.48 8.32
C ALA A 18 1.71 5.71 8.94
N ASP A 19 0.91 6.74 9.14
CA ASP A 19 1.25 7.95 9.89
C ASP A 19 0.35 8.08 11.13
N ASP A 20 0.33 9.26 11.77
CA ASP A 20 -0.52 9.53 12.93
C ASP A 20 -2.04 9.56 12.59
N ASN A 21 -2.41 9.70 11.31
CA ASN A 21 -3.78 9.77 10.82
C ASN A 21 -4.32 8.41 10.34
N GLY A 22 -3.45 7.47 10.02
CA GLY A 22 -3.83 6.09 9.73
C GLY A 22 -2.97 5.42 8.66
N VAL A 23 -3.58 4.47 7.96
CA VAL A 23 -2.89 3.66 6.95
C VAL A 23 -2.78 4.42 5.63
N GLU A 24 -1.55 4.51 5.12
CA GLU A 24 -1.22 5.14 3.85
C GLU A 24 -1.11 4.14 2.70
N SER A 25 -0.54 2.96 2.95
CA SER A 25 -0.40 1.95 1.89
C SER A 25 -0.28 0.55 2.44
N ILE A 26 -0.59 -0.42 1.57
CA ILE A 26 -0.24 -1.83 1.80
C ILE A 26 1.21 -1.98 1.35
N ALA A 27 2.11 -2.18 2.33
CA ALA A 27 3.56 -2.09 2.14
C ALA A 27 4.04 -3.01 1.00
N GLY A 28 4.69 -2.42 -0.01
CA GLY A 28 5.21 -3.14 -1.17
C GLY A 28 4.16 -3.74 -2.11
N ILE A 29 2.87 -3.37 -2.00
CA ILE A 29 1.80 -3.95 -2.83
C ILE A 29 0.97 -2.87 -3.54
N MET A 30 0.39 -1.93 -2.79
CA MET A 30 -0.56 -0.96 -3.33
C MET A 30 -0.62 0.30 -2.44
N GLY A 31 -0.53 1.47 -3.07
CA GLY A 31 -0.75 2.76 -2.39
C GLY A 31 -2.21 2.95 -1.97
N GLY A 32 -2.43 3.75 -0.93
CA GLY A 32 -3.74 4.26 -0.56
C GLY A 32 -4.18 5.38 -1.48
N GLU A 33 -5.48 5.54 -1.66
CA GLU A 33 -6.02 6.65 -2.43
C GLU A 33 -5.75 8.01 -1.75
N HIS A 34 -5.77 8.04 -0.42
CA HIS A 34 -5.61 9.27 0.35
C HIS A 34 -4.22 9.92 0.18
N SER A 35 -3.16 9.12 0.14
CA SER A 35 -1.77 9.56 -0.09
C SER A 35 -1.34 9.49 -1.56
N GLY A 36 -2.24 9.12 -2.47
CA GLY A 36 -1.97 9.11 -3.89
C GLY A 36 -1.70 10.52 -4.41
N CYS A 37 -0.72 10.66 -5.31
CA CYS A 37 -0.51 11.91 -6.03
C CYS A 37 -1.58 12.10 -7.12
N ASP A 38 -2.05 13.33 -7.29
CA ASP A 38 -3.00 13.76 -8.31
C ASP A 38 -2.46 14.95 -9.14
N GLU A 39 -3.29 15.52 -10.01
CA GLU A 39 -2.89 16.67 -10.84
C GLU A 39 -2.61 17.96 -10.06
N ASN A 40 -3.03 18.03 -8.79
CA ASN A 40 -2.82 19.20 -7.93
C ASN A 40 -1.61 19.05 -7.00
N THR A 41 -0.97 17.87 -6.99
CA THR A 41 0.13 17.56 -6.08
C THR A 41 1.41 18.32 -6.49
N THR A 42 1.95 19.13 -5.59
CA THR A 42 3.17 19.94 -5.83
C THR A 42 4.41 19.42 -5.12
N ASP A 43 4.21 18.73 -3.99
CA ASP A 43 5.28 18.24 -3.12
C ASP A 43 5.12 16.73 -2.96
N VAL A 44 6.21 16.00 -3.20
CA VAL A 44 6.20 14.52 -3.27
C VAL A 44 7.22 13.94 -2.31
N LEU A 45 6.80 12.92 -1.58
CA LEU A 45 7.69 12.04 -0.83
C LEU A 45 7.96 10.77 -1.67
N ILE A 46 9.23 10.48 -1.93
CA ILE A 46 9.62 9.26 -2.66
C ILE A 46 9.96 8.17 -1.66
N GLU A 47 9.27 7.04 -1.77
CA GLU A 47 9.54 5.84 -0.99
C GLU A 47 10.42 4.86 -1.78
N SER A 48 11.48 4.37 -1.14
CA SER A 48 12.29 3.25 -1.63
C SER A 48 12.63 2.34 -0.46
N ALA A 49 12.01 1.16 -0.44
CA ALA A 49 12.12 0.20 0.65
C ALA A 49 12.25 -1.22 0.11
N LEU A 50 12.81 -2.11 0.93
CA LEU A 50 12.86 -3.54 0.67
C LEU A 50 12.02 -4.26 1.73
N TRP A 51 10.97 -4.93 1.28
CA TRP A 51 10.05 -5.69 2.12
C TRP A 51 10.41 -7.17 2.15
N ASP A 52 10.00 -7.89 3.20
CA ASP A 52 10.15 -9.33 3.25
C ASP A 52 9.29 -10.00 2.15
N PRO A 53 9.91 -10.72 1.20
CA PRO A 53 9.20 -11.19 0.00
C PRO A 53 8.10 -12.23 0.32
N ILE A 54 8.24 -12.99 1.41
CA ILE A 54 7.28 -14.03 1.78
C ILE A 54 6.00 -13.39 2.31
N THR A 55 6.13 -12.43 3.23
CA THR A 55 5.00 -11.70 3.80
C THR A 55 4.28 -10.86 2.75
N THR A 56 5.01 -10.13 1.90
CA THR A 56 4.43 -9.36 0.78
C THR A 56 3.64 -10.27 -0.16
N ALA A 57 4.20 -11.41 -0.57
CA ALA A 57 3.51 -12.35 -1.46
C ALA A 57 2.28 -13.01 -0.79
N ARG A 58 2.30 -13.22 0.53
CA ARG A 58 1.14 -13.76 1.28
C ARG A 58 0.02 -12.72 1.39
N THR A 59 0.33 -11.49 1.80
CA THR A 59 -0.64 -10.39 1.88
C THR A 59 -1.28 -10.14 0.52
N GLY A 60 -0.45 -10.07 -0.52
CA GLY A 60 -0.90 -9.87 -1.88
C GLY A 60 -1.89 -10.92 -2.38
N ARG A 61 -1.64 -12.20 -2.09
CA ARG A 61 -2.56 -13.31 -2.42
C ARG A 61 -3.83 -13.27 -1.57
N ALA A 62 -3.70 -13.00 -0.27
CA ALA A 62 -4.84 -12.94 0.65
C ALA A 62 -5.84 -11.84 0.26
N LEU A 63 -5.34 -10.70 -0.21
CA LEU A 63 -6.16 -9.58 -0.67
C LEU A 63 -6.57 -9.68 -2.15
N GLY A 64 -6.08 -10.69 -2.89
CA GLY A 64 -6.40 -10.86 -4.32
C GLY A 64 -5.88 -9.73 -5.22
N ILE A 65 -4.87 -8.99 -4.76
CA ILE A 65 -4.20 -7.94 -5.54
C ILE A 65 -3.19 -8.62 -6.47
N ILE A 66 -2.82 -8.06 -7.62
CA ILE A 66 -1.63 -8.45 -8.42
C ILE A 66 -1.06 -7.16 -8.99
N THR A 67 0.19 -6.85 -8.66
CA THR A 67 0.89 -5.62 -9.07
C THR A 67 2.36 -5.93 -9.33
N ASP A 68 3.01 -5.11 -10.16
CA ASP A 68 4.44 -5.24 -10.49
C ASP A 68 5.35 -4.88 -9.31
N ALA A 69 4.81 -4.25 -8.26
CA ALA A 69 5.54 -3.85 -7.07
C ALA A 69 6.00 -5.05 -6.21
N ARG A 70 5.37 -6.22 -6.34
CA ARG A 70 5.62 -7.40 -5.49
C ARG A 70 6.04 -8.66 -6.25
#